data_AF-A0A6B1ALU5-F1
#
_entry.id   AF-A0A6B1ALU5-F1
#
_cell.length_a   1.000
_cell.length_b   1.000
_cell.length_c   1.000
_cell.angle_alpha   90.00
_cell.angle_beta   90.00
_cell.angle_gamma   90.00
#
_symmetry.space_group_name_H-M   'P 1'
#
loop_
_entity.id
_entity.type
_entity.pdbx_description
1 polymer ?
#
loop_
_entity_poly.entity_id
_entity_poly.type
_entity_poly.pdbx_seq_one_letter_code
_entity_poly.pdbx_strand_id
1 'polypeptide(L)' 'MSVQITIRDVPEEVRDRLKVRAASRGQSMQRYLRGELTRLVAKPTVEEWVESVRARKRLSTNRVTTESILQARDADRK' A
#
# COMPACT_ATOMS: atom_id res chain seq x y z
N MET A 1 13.91 -10.66 -7.76
CA MET A 1 14.70 -10.95 -6.56
C MET A 1 13.80 -11.63 -5.54
N SER A 2 14.22 -12.79 -5.00
CA SER A 2 13.51 -13.45 -3.90
C SER A 2 13.99 -12.86 -2.56
N VAL A 3 13.06 -12.47 -1.70
CA VAL A 3 13.34 -12.02 -0.33
C VAL A 3 12.83 -13.09 0.62
N GLN A 4 13.70 -13.63 1.47
CA GLN A 4 13.33 -14.61 2.50
C GLN A 4 13.12 -13.88 3.83
N ILE A 5 11.96 -14.11 4.44
CA ILE A 5 11.60 -13.53 5.74
C ILE A 5 11.39 -14.68 6.72
N THR A 6 12.12 -14.64 7.84
CA THR A 6 12.00 -15.60 8.94
C THR A 6 11.44 -14.88 10.16
N ILE A 7 10.31 -15.36 10.68
CA ILE A 7 9.67 -14.81 11.88
C ILE A 7 10.03 -15.73 13.05
N ARG A 8 10.73 -15.18 14.05
CA ARG A 8 11.15 -15.91 15.25
C ARG A 8 10.08 -15.79 16.35
N ASP A 9 10.14 -16.72 17.30
CA ASP A 9 9.33 -16.71 18.53
C ASP A 9 7.82 -16.68 18.29
N VAL A 10 7.35 -17.36 17.25
CA VAL A 10 5.92 -17.53 16.97
C VAL A 10 5.38 -18.68 17.84
N PRO A 11 4.39 -18.44 18.72
CA PRO A 11 3.76 -19.50 19.50
C PRO A 11 3.20 -20.60 18.60
N GLU A 12 3.33 -21.86 19.00
CA GLU A 12 2.92 -23.00 18.18
C GLU A 12 1.43 -22.95 17.85
N GLU A 13 0.61 -22.48 18.78
CA GLU A 13 -0.83 -22.33 18.61
C GLU A 13 -1.16 -21.33 17.50
N VAL A 14 -0.36 -20.26 17.37
CA VAL A 14 -0.52 -19.24 16.32
C VAL A 14 -0.11 -19.83 14.97
N ARG A 15 1.03 -20.53 14.92
CA ARG A 15 1.50 -21.23 13.71
C ARG A 15 0.45 -22.21 13.20
N ASP A 16 -0.14 -22.99 14.08
CA ASP A 16 -1.07 -24.05 13.71
C ASP A 16 -2.43 -23.48 13.27
N ARG A 17 -2.92 -22.42 13.92
CA ARG A 17 -4.08 -21.66 13.42
C ARG A 17 -3.82 -21.06 12.03
N LEU A 18 -2.62 -20.55 11.77
CA LEU A 18 -2.26 -20.02 10.45
C LEU A 18 -2.22 -21.13 9.40
N LYS A 19 -1.70 -22.32 9.73
CA LYS A 19 -1.75 -23.49 8.84
C LYS A 19 -3.18 -23.89 8.50
N VAL A 20 -4.05 -23.97 9.51
CA VAL A 20 -5.47 -24.30 9.30
C VAL A 20 -6.15 -23.27 8.39
N ARG A 21 -5.90 -21.97 8.59
CA ARG A 21 -6.44 -20.90 7.73
C ARG A 21 -5.88 -20.93 6.31
N ALA A 22 -4.62 -21.30 6.14
CA ALA A 22 -4.02 -21.48 4.82
C ALA A 22 -4.68 -22.67 4.09
N ALA A 23 -4.82 -23.80 4.80
CA ALA A 23 -5.42 -25.02 4.27
C ALA A 23 -6.90 -24.81 3.88
N SER A 24 -7.69 -24.11 4.70
CA SER A 24 -9.09 -23.81 4.39
C SER A 24 -9.27 -22.93 3.16
N ARG A 25 -8.25 -22.14 2.80
CA ARG A 25 -8.21 -21.34 1.57
C ARG A 25 -7.55 -22.07 0.39
N GLY A 26 -7.16 -23.34 0.54
CA GLY A 26 -6.44 -24.11 -0.47
C GLY A 26 -5.06 -23.53 -0.80
N GLN A 27 -4.44 -22.82 0.15
CA GLN A 27 -3.17 -22.12 -0.04
C GLN A 27 -2.06 -22.75 0.79
N SER A 28 -0.84 -22.75 0.25
CA SER A 28 0.33 -23.04 1.08
C SER A 28 0.53 -21.96 2.15
N MET A 29 1.13 -22.32 3.28
CA MET A 29 1.36 -21.38 4.39
C MET A 29 2.16 -20.15 3.94
N GLN A 30 3.19 -20.33 3.11
CA GLN A 30 3.96 -19.22 2.52
C GLN A 30 3.10 -18.32 1.63
N ARG A 31 2.25 -18.90 0.78
CA ARG A 31 1.36 -18.12 -0.10
C ARG A 31 0.34 -17.33 0.70
N TYR A 32 -0.25 -17.95 1.72
CA TYR A 32 -1.19 -17.32 2.64
C TYR A 32 -0.54 -16.14 3.37
N LEU A 33 0.62 -16.37 4.00
CA LEU A 33 1.35 -15.34 4.74
C LEU A 33 1.80 -14.19 3.85
N ARG A 34 2.30 -14.46 2.65
CA ARG A 34 2.63 -13.41 1.68
C ARG A 34 1.40 -12.56 1.36
N GLY A 35 0.25 -13.19 1.15
CA GLY A 35 -1.00 -12.47 0.87
C GLY A 35 -1.43 -11.58 2.03
N GLU A 36 -1.34 -12.08 3.27
CA GLU A 36 -1.66 -11.29 4.47
C GLU A 36 -0.65 -10.14 4.68
N LEU A 37 0.65 -10.37 4.46
CA LEU A 37 1.67 -9.31 4.50
C LEU A 37 1.42 -8.22 3.44
N THR A 38 1.04 -8.62 2.22
CA THR A 38 0.68 -7.65 1.17
C THR A 38 -0.59 -6.88 1.55
N ARG A 39 -1.60 -7.54 2.14
CA ARG A 39 -2.82 -6.85 2.61
C ARG A 39 -2.52 -5.87 3.74
N LEU A 40 -1.60 -6.22 4.63
CA LEU A 40 -1.18 -5.38 5.75
C LEU A 40 -0.61 -4.06 5.24
N VAL A 41 0.21 -4.10 4.18
CA VAL A 41 0.83 -2.92 3.57
C VAL A 41 -0.07 -2.24 2.53
N ALA A 42 -1.07 -2.94 1.99
CA ALA A 42 -2.00 -2.38 1.01
C ALA A 42 -2.87 -1.23 1.55
N LYS A 43 -3.01 -1.12 2.88
CA LYS A 43 -3.60 0.06 3.52
C LYS A 43 -2.47 0.88 4.16
N PRO A 44 -1.96 1.93 3.48
CA PRO A 44 -0.99 2.81 4.10
C PRO A 44 -1.61 3.42 5.35
N THR A 45 -0.82 3.56 6.41
CA THR A 45 -1.26 4.35 7.57
C THR A 45 -1.49 5.79 7.16
N VAL A 46 -2.23 6.56 7.97
CA VAL A 46 -2.46 7.98 7.67
C VAL A 46 -1.13 8.73 7.56
N GLU A 47 -0.13 8.39 8.39
CA GLU A 47 1.20 8.99 8.29
C GLU A 47 1.94 8.62 7.00
N GLU A 48 1.93 7.34 6.60
CA GLU A 48 2.54 6.89 5.34
C GLU A 48 1.86 7.51 4.13
N TRP A 49 0.54 7.67 4.18
CA TRP A 49 -0.23 8.33 3.14
C TRP A 49 0.15 9.81 3.03
N VAL A 50 0.20 10.54 4.15
CA VAL A 50 0.61 11.96 4.17
C VAL A 50 2.03 12.13 3.62
N GLU A 51 2.96 11.25 3.98
CA GLU A 51 4.34 11.31 3.48
C GLU A 51 4.40 10.97 1.98
N SER A 52 3.62 10.00 1.50
CA SER A 52 3.51 9.70 0.07
C SER A 52 2.93 10.87 -0.74
N VAL A 53 1.93 11.58 -0.21
CA VAL A 53 1.34 12.77 -0.84
C VAL A 53 2.35 13.91 -0.86
N ARG A 54 3.11 14.12 0.22
CA ARG A 54 4.17 15.13 0.28
C ARG A 54 5.29 14.83 -0.72
N ALA A 55 5.73 13.57 -0.82
CA ALA A 55 6.73 13.14 -1.79
C ALA A 55 6.23 13.35 -3.23
N ARG A 56 4.99 12.98 -3.54
CA ARG A 56 4.36 13.20 -4.85
C ARG A 56 4.20 14.68 -5.18
N LYS A 57 3.82 15.52 -4.21
CA LYS A 57 3.71 16.98 -4.39
C LYS A 57 5.07 17.63 -4.67
N ARG A 58 6.17 17.11 -4.09
CA ARG A 58 7.52 17.60 -4.37
C ARG A 58 8.02 17.21 -5.76
N LEU A 59 7.66 16.01 -6.23
CA LEU A 59 8.03 15.51 -7.57
C LEU A 59 7.13 16.07 -8.69
N SER A 60 5.94 16.55 -8.35
CA SER A 60 5.01 17.14 -9.32
C SER A 60 5.48 18.53 -9.77
N THR A 61 6.06 18.60 -10.97
CA THR A 61 6.42 19.85 -11.65
C THR A 61 5.20 20.65 -12.13
N ASN A 62 4.02 20.01 -12.19
CA ASN A 62 2.79 20.65 -12.64
C ASN A 62 2.19 21.52 -11.53
N ARG A 63 2.72 22.73 -11.37
CA ARG A 63 2.13 23.76 -10.51
C ARG A 63 1.13 24.56 -11.34
N VAL A 64 -0.14 24.21 -11.23
CA VAL A 64 -1.20 25.05 -11.81
C VAL A 64 -1.29 26.31 -10.93
N THR A 65 -0.95 27.46 -11.50
CA THR A 65 -1.06 28.74 -10.81
C THR A 65 -2.51 29.22 -10.84
N THR A 66 -2.89 30.07 -9.87
CA THR A 66 -4.21 30.71 -9.86
C THR A 66 -4.50 31.42 -11.19
N GLU A 67 -3.48 32.05 -11.77
CA GLU A 67 -3.55 32.72 -13.06
C GLU A 67 -3.84 31.73 -14.22
N SER A 68 -3.16 30.58 -14.24
CA SER A 68 -3.42 29.51 -15.21
C SER A 68 -4.85 28.96 -15.11
N ILE A 69 -5.40 28.85 -13.90
CA ILE A 69 -6.79 28.41 -13.68
C ILE A 69 -7.77 29.45 -14.23
N LEU A 70 -7.54 30.72 -13.95
CA LEU A 70 -8.40 31.81 -14.42
C LEU A 70 -8.37 31.93 -15.94
N GLN A 71 -7.18 31.84 -16.56
CA GLN A 71 -7.02 31.85 -18.01
C GLN A 71 -7.73 30.66 -18.68
N ALA A 72 -7.60 29.44 -18.13
CA ALA A 72 -8.30 28.27 -18.65
C ALA A 72 -9.83 28.42 -18.54
N ARG A 73 -10.33 28.95 -17.42
CA ARG A 73 -11.76 29.20 -17.21
C ARG A 73 -12.31 30.27 -18.16
N ASP A 74 -11.54 31.31 -18.43
CA ASP A 74 -11.96 32.41 -19.29
C ASP A 74 -11.84 32.04 -20.79
N ALA A 75 -10.95 31.10 -21.15
CA ALA A 75 -10.88 30.51 -22.48
C ALA A 75 -12.08 29.60 -22.81
N ASP A 76 -12.66 28.92 -21.83
CA ASP A 76 -13.86 28.08 -21.97
C ASP A 76 -15.16 28.91 -22.13
N ARG A 77 -15.12 30.21 -21.82
CA ARG A 77 -16.26 31.15 -21.92
C ARG A 77 -16.34 31.94 -23.23
N LYS A 78 -15.47 31.67 -24.20
CA LYS A 78 -15.49 32.28 -25.55
C LYS A 78 -16.08 31.33 -26.58
#